data_AF-F2PU14-F1
#
_entry.id   AF-F2PU14-F1
#
_cell.length_a   1.000
_cell.length_b   1.000
_cell.length_c   1.000
_cell.angle_alpha   90.00
_cell.angle_beta   90.00
_cell.angle_gamma   90.00
#
_symmetry.space_group_name_H-M   'P 1'
#
loop_
_entity.id
_entity.type
_entity.pdbx_description
1 polymer ?
#
loop_
_entity_poly.entity_id
_entity_poly.type
_entity_poly.pdbx_seq_one_letter_code
_entity_poly.pdbx_strand_id
1 'polypeptide(L)'
;VYEAADGSWFKLQCVTHNWFTSNKNRVTASSYQDCVDQCSTTDGCEAITYEHANGACDIMQGPYDPNSQSVPCNNHHFAYTIDPPTYPAAVQKRTLCSVECPEADGMIYTTGHGEVYKMSCGKRHGTTPIGGEIVNGLKECMDACSSVLQCHSVDYHPRTKKCYQSNHQSDPTIQASGFASAHSLGCASACNGGCGCSSGACQQKVGTSAA
;
A
#
# COMPACT_ATOMS: atom_id res chain seq x y z
N VAL A 1 -8.02 19.72 -12.14
CA VAL A 1 -6.97 18.69 -11.99
C VAL A 1 -7.55 17.37 -12.45
N TYR A 2 -6.71 16.46 -12.91
CA TYR A 2 -7.11 15.17 -13.45
C TYR A 2 -6.12 14.09 -12.98
N GLU A 3 -6.62 12.94 -12.57
CA GLU A 3 -5.81 11.76 -12.22
C GLU A 3 -5.84 10.79 -13.40
N ALA A 4 -4.68 10.56 -14.01
CA ALA A 4 -4.53 9.64 -15.12
C ALA A 4 -4.50 8.18 -14.64
N ALA A 5 -4.59 7.24 -15.59
CA ALA A 5 -4.68 5.81 -15.29
C ALA A 5 -3.48 5.22 -14.53
N ASP A 6 -2.31 5.84 -14.61
CA ASP A 6 -1.09 5.47 -13.88
C ASP A 6 -1.02 6.08 -12.46
N GLY A 7 -1.97 6.93 -12.09
CA GLY A 7 -2.00 7.66 -10.82
C GLY A 7 -1.25 9.00 -10.85
N SER A 8 -0.69 9.39 -12.01
CA SER A 8 -0.11 10.73 -12.18
C SER A 8 -1.21 11.79 -12.23
N TRP A 9 -0.89 12.99 -11.74
CA TRP A 9 -1.83 14.09 -11.65
C TRP A 9 -1.49 15.19 -12.64
N PHE A 10 -2.50 15.70 -13.34
CA PHE A 10 -2.37 16.76 -14.31
C PHE A 10 -3.19 17.99 -13.93
N LYS A 11 -2.60 19.18 -14.13
CA LYS A 11 -3.34 20.44 -14.13
C LYS A 11 -3.77 20.78 -15.55
N LEU A 12 -5.08 20.70 -15.78
CA LEU A 12 -5.69 21.05 -17.06
C LEU A 12 -5.84 22.58 -17.19
N GLN A 13 -5.35 23.13 -18.29
CA GLN A 13 -5.53 24.53 -18.69
C GLN A 13 -6.21 24.58 -20.06
N CYS A 14 -7.45 25.03 -20.10
CA CYS A 14 -8.17 25.20 -21.36
C CYS A 14 -7.71 26.47 -22.08
N VAL A 15 -7.88 26.51 -23.40
CA VAL A 15 -7.65 27.71 -24.21
C VAL A 15 -6.23 28.25 -23.99
N THR A 16 -5.26 27.35 -23.89
CA THR A 16 -3.89 27.66 -23.50
C THR A 16 -2.95 26.89 -24.42
N HIS A 17 -1.99 27.59 -25.01
CA HIS A 17 -0.85 26.99 -25.68
C HIS A 17 0.42 27.32 -24.89
N ASN A 18 1.30 26.34 -24.71
CA ASN A 18 2.57 26.50 -24.01
C ASN A 18 3.72 25.97 -24.89
N TRP A 19 4.87 26.65 -24.86
CA TRP A 19 6.07 26.28 -25.64
C TRP A 19 7.24 25.88 -24.75
N PHE A 20 7.01 25.17 -23.64
CA PHE A 20 8.11 24.88 -22.70
C PHE A 20 9.22 24.00 -23.29
N THR A 21 8.93 23.18 -24.31
CA THR A 21 9.92 22.28 -24.92
C THR A 21 9.71 22.13 -26.43
N SER A 22 10.81 21.92 -27.14
CA SER A 22 10.82 21.44 -28.52
C SER A 22 10.94 19.91 -28.62
N ASN A 23 11.30 19.23 -27.53
CA ASN A 23 11.32 17.77 -27.48
C ASN A 23 9.89 17.26 -27.25
N LYS A 24 9.21 16.97 -28.34
CA LYS A 24 7.82 16.50 -28.32
C LYS A 24 7.55 15.48 -29.42
N ASN A 25 6.62 14.57 -29.14
CA ASN A 25 6.09 13.63 -30.11
C ASN A 25 4.64 14.00 -30.42
N ARG A 26 4.29 14.11 -31.71
CA ARG A 26 2.92 14.41 -32.12
C ARG A 26 2.17 13.12 -32.46
N VAL A 27 1.07 12.90 -31.77
CA VAL A 27 0.13 11.79 -31.97
C VAL A 27 -1.27 12.32 -32.23
N THR A 28 -2.21 11.43 -32.53
CA THR A 28 -3.63 11.78 -32.66
C THR A 28 -4.37 11.29 -31.43
N ALA A 29 -5.16 12.18 -30.83
CA ALA A 29 -6.07 11.85 -29.74
C ALA A 29 -7.50 12.20 -30.13
N SER A 30 -8.44 11.34 -29.75
CA SER A 30 -9.88 11.52 -29.95
C SER A 30 -10.48 12.58 -29.03
N SER A 31 -9.77 12.93 -27.96
CA SER A 31 -10.19 13.92 -26.98
C SER A 31 -8.99 14.48 -26.21
N TYR A 32 -9.21 15.58 -25.49
CA TYR A 32 -8.21 16.13 -24.58
C TYR A 32 -7.82 15.12 -23.49
N GLN A 33 -8.81 14.37 -23.01
CA GLN A 33 -8.64 13.29 -22.04
C GLN A 33 -7.70 12.20 -22.56
N ASP A 34 -7.99 11.68 -23.76
CA ASP A 34 -7.19 10.67 -24.45
C ASP A 34 -5.75 11.15 -24.68
N CYS A 35 -5.55 12.45 -24.97
CA CYS A 35 -4.21 13.02 -25.07
C CYS A 35 -3.44 12.99 -23.73
N VAL A 36 -4.12 13.26 -22.60
CA VAL A 36 -3.50 13.14 -21.27
C VAL A 36 -3.17 11.68 -20.94
N ASP A 37 -4.07 10.75 -21.26
CA ASP A 37 -3.87 9.32 -21.01
C ASP A 37 -2.75 8.72 -21.88
N GLN A 38 -2.55 9.24 -23.10
CA GLN A 38 -1.39 8.87 -23.92
C GLN A 38 -0.07 9.42 -23.35
N CYS A 39 -0.10 10.60 -22.73
CA CYS A 39 1.07 11.14 -22.02
C CYS A 39 1.43 10.31 -20.79
N SER A 40 0.46 9.88 -19.99
CA SER A 40 0.72 9.05 -18.79
C SER A 40 1.29 7.67 -19.10
N THR A 41 1.17 7.22 -20.35
CA THR A 41 1.78 5.96 -20.82
C THR A 41 3.10 6.17 -21.58
N THR A 42 3.55 7.43 -21.72
CA THR A 42 4.77 7.77 -22.44
C THR A 42 5.87 8.20 -21.47
N ASP A 43 6.96 7.43 -21.44
CA ASP A 43 8.12 7.74 -20.60
C ASP A 43 8.65 9.17 -20.83
N GLY A 44 8.80 9.89 -19.72
CA GLY A 44 9.32 11.26 -19.72
C GLY A 44 8.34 12.33 -20.23
N CYS A 45 7.07 12.00 -20.45
CA CYS A 45 6.05 13.00 -20.70
C CYS A 45 5.71 13.77 -19.43
N GLU A 46 5.79 15.09 -19.50
CA GLU A 46 5.53 15.99 -18.35
C GLU A 46 4.39 16.97 -18.67
N ALA A 47 3.99 17.06 -19.94
CA ALA A 47 2.89 17.90 -20.37
C ALA A 47 2.40 17.54 -21.78
N ILE A 48 1.22 18.05 -22.12
CA ILE A 48 0.62 17.92 -23.44
C ILE A 48 0.08 19.23 -23.95
N THR A 49 0.06 19.38 -25.27
CA THR A 49 -0.79 20.36 -25.96
C THR A 49 -1.75 19.62 -26.88
N TYR A 50 -3.05 19.72 -26.62
CA TYR A 50 -4.11 19.13 -27.43
C TYR A 50 -4.81 20.19 -28.29
N GLU A 51 -4.83 19.98 -29.60
CA GLU A 51 -5.53 20.81 -30.57
C GLU A 51 -6.91 20.21 -30.88
N HIS A 52 -7.98 20.80 -30.34
CA HIS A 52 -9.31 20.21 -30.48
C HIS A 52 -9.87 20.28 -31.91
N ALA A 53 -9.37 21.19 -32.74
CA ALA A 53 -9.85 21.36 -34.11
C ALA A 53 -9.53 20.17 -35.03
N ASN A 54 -8.44 19.45 -34.78
CA ASN A 54 -7.96 18.35 -35.63
C ASN A 54 -7.57 17.08 -34.84
N GLY A 55 -7.63 17.11 -33.50
CA GLY A 55 -7.26 16.00 -32.63
C GLY A 55 -5.74 15.82 -32.48
N ALA A 56 -4.91 16.78 -32.88
CA ALA A 56 -3.47 16.68 -32.70
C ALA A 56 -3.11 16.77 -31.22
N CYS A 57 -2.26 15.85 -30.76
CA CYS A 57 -1.79 15.76 -29.39
C CYS A 57 -0.26 15.81 -29.41
N ASP A 58 0.30 16.93 -28.95
CA ASP A 58 1.74 17.06 -28.73
C ASP A 58 2.06 16.54 -27.32
N ILE A 59 2.70 15.39 -27.24
CA ILE A 59 3.28 14.80 -26.02
C ILE A 59 4.64 15.44 -25.80
N MET A 60 4.79 16.20 -24.72
CA MET A 60 5.94 17.07 -24.50
C MET A 60 6.83 16.50 -23.39
N GLN A 61 8.12 16.34 -23.70
CA GLN A 61 9.09 15.67 -22.82
C GLN A 61 9.99 16.64 -22.07
N GLY A 62 10.43 16.19 -20.89
CA GLY A 62 11.39 16.88 -20.04
C GLY A 62 10.73 17.72 -18.95
N PRO A 63 11.47 18.15 -17.92
CA PRO A 63 10.89 18.75 -16.73
C PRO A 63 10.13 20.02 -17.08
N TYR A 64 8.83 20.03 -16.79
CA TYR A 64 7.99 21.20 -17.01
C TYR A 64 8.24 22.26 -15.92
N ASP A 65 8.65 23.46 -16.32
CA ASP A 65 8.67 24.63 -15.42
C ASP A 65 7.30 25.34 -15.50
N PRO A 66 6.54 25.46 -14.39
CA PRO A 66 5.27 26.16 -14.37
C PRO A 66 5.35 27.66 -14.71
N ASN A 67 6.54 28.24 -14.74
CA ASN A 67 6.79 29.62 -15.19
C ASN A 67 7.03 29.74 -16.70
N SER A 68 6.96 28.63 -17.45
CA SER A 68 7.14 28.62 -18.89
C SER A 68 6.11 29.50 -19.61
N GLN A 69 6.53 30.09 -20.73
CA GLN A 69 5.68 30.97 -21.52
C GLN A 69 4.44 30.23 -22.03
N SER A 70 3.28 30.74 -21.62
CA SER A 70 1.98 30.32 -22.12
C SER A 70 1.20 31.52 -22.65
N VAL A 71 0.34 31.28 -23.64
CA VAL A 71 -0.60 32.29 -24.14
C VAL A 71 -1.99 31.69 -24.28
N PRO A 72 -3.03 32.54 -24.21
CA PRO A 72 -4.37 32.13 -24.58
C PRO A 72 -4.44 31.70 -26.05
N CYS A 73 -4.98 30.52 -26.33
CA CYS A 73 -5.18 30.01 -27.68
C CYS A 73 -6.43 29.12 -27.74
N ASN A 74 -7.48 29.61 -28.42
CA ASN A 74 -8.81 28.98 -28.38
C ASN A 74 -8.85 27.53 -28.87
N ASN A 75 -7.94 27.14 -29.77
CA ASN A 75 -7.91 25.80 -30.34
C ASN A 75 -7.04 24.82 -29.55
N HIS A 76 -6.28 25.31 -28.57
CA HIS A 76 -5.33 24.50 -27.80
C HIS A 76 -5.75 24.36 -26.33
N HIS A 77 -5.53 23.18 -25.79
CA HIS A 77 -5.65 22.87 -24.38
C HIS A 77 -4.32 22.30 -23.90
N PHE A 78 -3.82 22.83 -22.79
CA PHE A 78 -2.53 22.46 -22.24
C PHE A 78 -2.70 21.78 -20.89
N ALA A 79 -2.07 20.62 -20.69
CA ALA A 79 -1.98 19.98 -19.39
C ALA A 79 -0.53 19.72 -19.04
N TYR A 80 -0.21 19.75 -17.75
CA TYR A 80 1.11 19.40 -17.23
C TYR A 80 0.98 18.63 -15.93
N THR A 81 1.98 17.80 -15.66
CA THR A 81 2.11 17.02 -14.43
C THR A 81 2.22 17.93 -13.20
N ILE A 82 1.54 17.56 -12.13
CA ILE A 82 1.61 18.20 -10.82
C ILE A 82 1.82 17.14 -9.75
N ASP A 83 2.33 17.56 -8.61
CA ASP A 83 2.34 16.70 -7.44
C ASP A 83 0.90 16.27 -7.07
N PRO A 84 0.71 15.02 -6.61
CA PRO A 84 -0.60 14.56 -6.14
C PRO A 84 -1.18 15.47 -5.07
N PRO A 85 -2.50 15.73 -5.09
CA PRO A 85 -3.14 16.59 -4.09
C PRO A 85 -2.98 16.00 -2.69
N THR A 86 -2.48 16.81 -1.75
CA THR A 86 -2.32 16.40 -0.35
C THR A 86 -3.63 16.57 0.42
N TYR A 87 -4.01 15.56 1.20
CA TYR A 87 -5.11 15.64 2.15
C TYR A 87 -4.56 15.51 3.58
N PRO A 88 -5.10 16.25 4.57
CA PRO A 88 -4.65 16.11 5.96
C PRO A 88 -4.97 14.70 6.47
N ALA A 89 -3.93 13.97 6.88
CA ALA A 89 -4.10 12.65 7.48
C ALA A 89 -4.60 12.79 8.93
N ALA A 90 -5.58 11.97 9.31
CA ALA A 90 -6.01 11.89 10.70
C ALA A 90 -4.86 11.38 11.58
N VAL A 91 -4.48 12.16 12.59
CA VAL A 91 -3.44 11.76 13.55
C VAL A 91 -4.03 10.68 14.46
N GLN A 92 -3.66 9.43 14.21
CA GLN A 92 -3.98 8.32 15.12
C GLN A 92 -3.10 8.45 16.36
N LYS A 93 -3.71 8.60 17.54
CA LYS A 93 -2.98 8.59 18.82
C LYS A 93 -2.50 7.16 19.06
N ARG A 94 -1.22 6.90 18.80
CA ARG A 94 -0.57 5.61 19.04
C ARG A 94 0.49 5.78 20.12
N THR A 95 0.50 4.86 21.07
CA THR A 95 1.57 4.77 22.08
C THR A 95 2.64 3.85 21.52
N LEU A 96 3.85 4.37 21.31
CA LEU A 96 4.97 3.59 20.80
C LEU A 96 5.24 2.39 21.72
N CYS A 97 5.48 1.23 21.10
CA CYS A 97 5.74 -0.04 21.80
C CYS A 97 4.58 -0.58 22.67
N SER A 98 3.39 0.03 22.61
CA SER A 98 2.21 -0.55 23.26
C SER A 98 1.71 -1.78 22.51
N VAL A 99 1.33 -2.79 23.27
CA VAL A 99 0.62 -4.01 22.83
C VAL A 99 -0.82 -4.04 23.33
N GLU A 100 -1.28 -2.93 23.91
CA GLU A 100 -2.60 -2.78 24.49
C GLU A 100 -3.53 -2.02 23.55
N CYS A 101 -4.68 -2.61 23.26
CA CYS A 101 -5.74 -1.94 22.54
C CYS A 101 -6.46 -0.91 23.42
N PRO A 102 -6.87 0.25 22.87
CA PRO A 102 -6.93 0.59 21.44
C PRO A 102 -5.66 1.23 20.86
N GLU A 103 -4.67 1.56 21.68
CA GLU A 103 -3.49 2.34 21.27
C GLU A 103 -2.51 1.57 20.38
N ALA A 104 -2.53 0.24 20.47
CA ALA A 104 -1.74 -0.68 19.66
C ALA A 104 -2.32 -0.92 18.25
N ASP A 105 -3.40 -0.24 17.85
CA ASP A 105 -4.02 -0.48 16.54
C ASP A 105 -3.07 -0.15 15.38
N GLY A 106 -2.86 -1.13 14.51
CA GLY A 106 -1.92 -1.04 13.39
C GLY A 106 -0.45 -0.95 13.79
N MET A 107 -0.12 -1.23 15.06
CA MET A 107 1.26 -1.36 15.53
C MET A 107 1.79 -2.76 15.27
N ILE A 108 3.10 -2.88 15.17
CA ILE A 108 3.80 -4.14 14.96
C ILE A 108 4.49 -4.56 16.26
N TYR A 109 4.44 -5.85 16.56
CA TYR A 109 5.11 -6.48 17.69
C TYR A 109 5.92 -7.68 17.20
N THR A 110 7.16 -7.82 17.67
CA THR A 110 8.00 -8.99 17.39
C THR A 110 8.03 -9.85 18.64
N THR A 111 7.62 -11.11 18.52
CA THR A 111 7.63 -12.07 19.63
C THR A 111 9.06 -12.47 19.99
N GLY A 112 9.24 -13.08 21.16
CA GLY A 112 10.54 -13.64 21.57
C GLY A 112 11.05 -14.75 20.63
N HIS A 113 10.18 -15.33 19.81
CA HIS A 113 10.51 -16.35 18.81
C HIS A 113 10.88 -15.75 17.44
N GLY A 114 10.89 -14.42 17.33
CA GLY A 114 11.24 -13.71 16.09
C GLY A 114 10.08 -13.52 15.12
N GLU A 115 8.87 -14.01 15.43
CA GLU A 115 7.69 -13.81 14.60
C GLU A 115 7.18 -12.37 14.72
N VAL A 116 6.85 -11.73 13.61
CA VAL A 116 6.38 -10.35 13.55
C VAL A 116 4.87 -10.34 13.37
N TYR A 117 4.14 -9.68 14.25
CA TYR A 117 2.69 -9.55 14.17
C TYR A 117 2.26 -8.10 13.96
N LYS A 118 1.25 -7.89 13.12
CA LYS A 118 0.50 -6.63 13.03
C LYS A 118 -0.77 -6.74 13.86
N MET A 119 -0.93 -5.84 14.82
CA MET A 119 -2.09 -5.78 15.70
C MET A 119 -3.24 -4.99 15.05
N SER A 120 -4.46 -5.44 15.28
CA SER A 120 -5.72 -4.90 14.79
C SER A 120 -6.74 -4.90 15.94
N CYS A 121 -6.96 -3.72 16.52
CA CYS A 121 -7.84 -3.54 17.66
C CYS A 121 -9.30 -3.41 17.21
N GLY A 122 -10.22 -3.94 18.01
CA GLY A 122 -11.66 -3.86 17.74
C GLY A 122 -12.12 -4.67 16.53
N LYS A 123 -11.31 -5.62 16.07
CA LYS A 123 -11.62 -6.52 14.95
C LYS A 123 -11.25 -7.95 15.32
N ARG A 124 -11.79 -8.92 14.58
CA ARG A 124 -11.44 -10.35 14.69
C ARG A 124 -11.41 -11.02 13.32
N HIS A 125 -10.63 -12.09 13.17
CA HIS A 125 -10.57 -12.88 11.94
C HIS A 125 -11.82 -13.74 11.78
N GLY A 126 -12.30 -14.32 12.89
CA GLY A 126 -13.48 -15.18 12.89
C GLY A 126 -13.34 -16.47 12.09
N THR A 127 -12.09 -16.90 11.89
CA THR A 127 -11.75 -18.22 11.37
C THR A 127 -11.93 -19.30 12.41
N THR A 128 -12.04 -20.55 11.95
CA THR A 128 -12.07 -21.72 12.83
C THR A 128 -10.77 -21.77 13.64
N PRO A 129 -10.84 -21.76 14.99
CA PRO A 129 -9.64 -21.85 15.80
C PRO A 129 -8.97 -23.20 15.62
N ILE A 130 -7.66 -23.20 15.38
CA ILE A 130 -6.81 -24.39 15.37
C ILE A 130 -6.31 -24.73 16.78
N GLY A 131 -6.40 -23.76 17.69
CA GLY A 131 -5.98 -23.86 19.07
C GLY A 131 -6.52 -22.69 19.90
N GLY A 132 -6.19 -22.67 21.17
CA GLY A 132 -6.54 -21.57 22.06
C GLY A 132 -6.28 -21.87 23.51
N GLU A 133 -6.11 -20.81 24.28
CA GLU A 133 -5.74 -20.87 25.69
C GLU A 133 -6.25 -19.64 26.45
N ILE A 134 -6.13 -19.68 27.78
CA ILE A 134 -6.49 -18.57 28.66
C ILE A 134 -5.23 -17.83 29.05
N VAL A 135 -5.12 -16.58 28.62
CA VAL A 135 -3.94 -15.71 28.79
C VAL A 135 -4.35 -14.32 29.25
N ASN A 136 -3.43 -13.59 29.88
CA ASN A 136 -3.73 -12.32 30.53
C ASN A 136 -3.73 -11.13 29.57
N GLY A 137 -3.11 -11.27 28.39
CA GLY A 137 -2.99 -10.21 27.41
C GLY A 137 -2.82 -10.69 25.96
N LEU A 138 -2.97 -9.73 25.03
CA LEU A 138 -2.75 -9.98 23.60
C LEU A 138 -1.31 -10.41 23.32
N LYS A 139 -0.34 -9.82 24.03
CA LYS A 139 1.09 -10.19 23.92
C LYS A 139 1.30 -11.68 24.17
N GLU A 140 0.79 -12.20 25.28
CA GLU A 140 0.90 -13.62 25.62
C GLU A 140 0.22 -14.51 24.57
N CYS A 141 -0.92 -14.06 24.04
CA CYS A 141 -1.62 -14.77 22.97
C CYS A 141 -0.78 -14.85 21.67
N MET A 142 -0.12 -13.76 21.28
CA MET A 142 0.80 -13.73 20.12
C MET A 142 2.04 -14.58 20.37
N ASP A 143 2.65 -14.48 21.57
CA ASP A 143 3.82 -15.26 21.93
C ASP A 143 3.50 -16.76 21.89
N ALA A 144 2.35 -17.17 22.43
CA ALA A 144 1.86 -18.55 22.35
C ALA A 144 1.64 -19.01 20.91
N CYS A 145 0.98 -18.19 20.08
CA CYS A 145 0.78 -18.49 18.66
C CYS A 145 2.12 -18.69 17.94
N SER A 146 3.13 -17.85 18.24
CA SER A 146 4.46 -17.98 17.62
C SER A 146 5.22 -19.26 17.99
N SER A 147 4.79 -19.97 19.04
CA SER A 147 5.31 -21.31 19.39
C SER A 147 4.67 -22.44 18.57
N VAL A 148 3.61 -22.15 17.80
CA VAL A 148 2.84 -23.11 17.01
C VAL A 148 3.03 -22.81 15.52
N LEU A 149 3.72 -23.70 14.79
CA LEU A 149 4.07 -23.49 13.38
C LEU A 149 2.87 -23.19 12.45
N GLN A 150 1.70 -23.72 12.75
CA GLN A 150 0.48 -23.52 11.94
C GLN A 150 -0.31 -22.26 12.33
N CYS A 151 0.12 -21.57 13.39
CA CYS A 151 -0.56 -20.39 13.90
C CYS A 151 0.00 -19.13 13.25
N HIS A 152 -0.86 -18.45 12.49
CA HIS A 152 -0.53 -17.21 11.80
C HIS A 152 -1.40 -16.05 12.26
N SER A 153 -2.42 -16.28 13.08
CA SER A 153 -3.22 -15.21 13.65
C SER A 153 -3.83 -15.58 14.98
N VAL A 154 -4.18 -14.54 15.72
CA VAL A 154 -4.87 -14.63 16.98
C VAL A 154 -6.04 -13.66 17.06
N ASP A 155 -7.12 -14.10 17.71
CA ASP A 155 -8.21 -13.27 18.20
C ASP A 155 -8.23 -13.37 19.72
N TYR A 156 -7.91 -12.29 20.44
CA TYR A 156 -7.91 -12.24 21.91
C TYR A 156 -9.10 -11.45 22.45
N HIS A 157 -9.80 -12.01 23.44
CA HIS A 157 -10.88 -11.32 24.13
C HIS A 157 -10.46 -10.92 25.56
N PRO A 158 -10.20 -9.62 25.85
CA PRO A 158 -9.66 -9.17 27.13
C PRO A 158 -10.55 -9.44 28.36
N ARG A 159 -11.88 -9.44 28.21
CA ARG A 159 -12.82 -9.78 29.30
C ARG A 159 -12.78 -11.26 29.69
N THR A 160 -12.80 -12.17 28.72
CA THR A 160 -12.84 -13.62 28.98
C THR A 160 -11.47 -14.25 29.06
N LYS A 161 -10.42 -13.49 28.75
CA LYS A 161 -9.02 -13.94 28.69
C LYS A 161 -8.77 -15.05 27.67
N LYS A 162 -9.72 -15.28 26.76
CA LYS A 162 -9.64 -16.31 25.72
C LYS A 162 -8.79 -15.81 24.55
N CYS A 163 -7.75 -16.58 24.24
CA CYS A 163 -6.96 -16.48 23.03
C CYS A 163 -7.43 -17.55 22.05
N TYR A 164 -7.88 -17.14 20.87
CA TYR A 164 -8.22 -18.03 19.77
C TYR A 164 -7.09 -17.97 18.74
N GLN A 165 -6.50 -19.11 18.42
CA GLN A 165 -5.39 -19.23 17.49
C GLN A 165 -5.89 -19.76 16.15
N SER A 166 -5.40 -19.23 15.04
CA SER A 166 -5.79 -19.65 13.68
C SER A 166 -4.65 -19.49 12.67
N ASN A 167 -4.86 -19.99 11.45
CA ASN A 167 -3.89 -19.96 10.35
C ASN A 167 -4.16 -18.84 9.32
N HIS A 168 -4.93 -17.82 9.70
CA HIS A 168 -5.28 -16.71 8.81
C HIS A 168 -4.13 -15.70 8.72
N GLN A 169 -3.76 -15.25 7.53
CA GLN A 169 -2.55 -14.43 7.29
C GLN A 169 -2.85 -12.98 6.88
N SER A 170 -4.11 -12.61 6.72
CA SER A 170 -4.50 -11.25 6.34
C SER A 170 -5.17 -10.50 7.47
N ASP A 171 -5.27 -9.18 7.30
CA ASP A 171 -5.96 -8.28 8.22
C ASP A 171 -7.38 -8.79 8.55
N PRO A 172 -7.81 -8.73 9.82
CA PRO A 172 -9.16 -9.11 10.20
C PRO A 172 -10.18 -8.12 9.61
N THR A 173 -11.27 -8.63 9.04
CA THR A 173 -12.32 -7.84 8.39
C THR A 173 -13.57 -7.67 9.26
N ILE A 174 -13.77 -8.53 10.27
CA ILE A 174 -14.98 -8.52 11.10
C ILE A 174 -14.80 -7.50 12.23
N GLN A 175 -15.68 -6.49 12.28
CA GLN A 175 -15.74 -5.53 13.36
C GLN A 175 -16.23 -6.20 14.65
N ALA A 176 -15.44 -6.11 15.70
CA ALA A 176 -15.70 -6.70 17.00
C ALA A 176 -14.95 -5.91 18.08
N SER A 177 -15.56 -4.83 18.58
CA SER A 177 -14.95 -3.89 19.54
C SER A 177 -14.42 -4.55 20.82
N GLY A 178 -14.96 -5.71 21.20
CA GLY A 178 -14.52 -6.49 22.35
C GLY A 178 -13.31 -7.41 22.10
N PHE A 179 -12.74 -7.41 20.88
CA PHE A 179 -11.60 -8.25 20.51
C PHE A 179 -10.38 -7.41 20.13
N ALA A 180 -9.23 -7.98 20.42
CA ALA A 180 -7.93 -7.51 19.96
C ALA A 180 -7.30 -8.64 19.17
N SER A 181 -6.96 -8.40 17.91
CA SER A 181 -6.50 -9.45 17.02
C SER A 181 -5.15 -9.11 16.43
N ALA A 182 -4.42 -10.11 16.00
CA ALA A 182 -3.15 -9.90 15.31
C ALA A 182 -2.93 -11.00 14.28
N HIS A 183 -2.25 -10.68 13.19
CA HIS A 183 -1.80 -11.66 12.21
C HIS A 183 -0.31 -11.50 11.96
N SER A 184 0.33 -12.61 11.60
CA SER A 184 1.74 -12.69 11.34
C SER A 184 2.08 -12.09 9.98
N LEU A 185 3.19 -11.35 9.97
CA LEU A 185 3.90 -10.85 8.80
C LEU A 185 5.16 -11.70 8.50
N GLY A 186 5.36 -12.79 9.24
CA GLY A 186 6.52 -13.70 9.16
C GLY A 186 7.65 -13.38 10.14
N CYS A 187 8.75 -14.13 10.05
CA CYS A 187 9.91 -13.94 10.94
C CYS A 187 10.71 -12.67 10.62
N ALA A 188 11.11 -11.94 11.65
CA ALA A 188 12.11 -10.89 11.56
C ALA A 188 13.41 -11.48 10.98
N SER A 189 13.89 -10.90 9.89
CA SER A 189 15.13 -11.32 9.18
C SER A 189 15.04 -12.57 8.30
N ALA A 190 13.85 -13.08 7.99
CA ALA A 190 13.69 -14.20 7.04
C ALA A 190 14.35 -13.91 5.67
N CYS A 191 14.31 -12.66 5.20
CA CYS A 191 14.84 -12.26 3.90
C CYS A 191 16.37 -12.04 3.87
N ASN A 192 17.04 -11.99 5.04
CA ASN A 192 18.50 -11.76 5.15
C ASN A 192 19.27 -13.00 5.64
N GLY A 193 18.68 -14.19 5.56
CA GLY A 193 19.36 -15.47 5.83
C GLY A 193 19.72 -15.72 7.30
N GLY A 194 19.24 -14.89 8.23
CA GLY A 194 19.51 -14.98 9.66
C GLY A 194 18.42 -15.71 10.43
N CYS A 195 18.11 -16.97 10.09
CA CYS A 195 17.25 -17.78 10.94
C CYS A 195 18.08 -18.40 12.07
N GLY A 196 18.06 -17.75 13.23
CA GLY A 196 18.35 -18.35 14.53
C GLY A 196 17.26 -19.32 15.00
N CYS A 197 16.61 -20.03 14.07
CA CYS A 197 15.93 -21.27 14.42
C CYS A 197 17.04 -22.24 14.77
N SER A 198 17.17 -22.55 16.06
CA SER A 198 18.04 -23.61 16.57
C SER A 198 18.07 -24.77 15.59
N SER A 199 19.20 -24.91 14.90
CA SER A 199 19.64 -26.09 14.14
C SER A 199 18.58 -27.18 13.96
N GLY A 200 17.83 -27.15 12.84
CA GLY A 200 17.11 -28.36 12.41
C GLY A 200 15.88 -28.29 11.50
N ALA A 201 15.27 -27.14 11.17
CA ALA A 201 13.92 -27.19 10.57
C ALA A 201 13.58 -26.20 9.43
N CYS A 202 14.55 -25.61 8.73
CA CYS A 202 14.32 -25.05 7.39
C CYS A 202 15.12 -25.84 6.36
N GLN A 203 14.86 -27.15 6.25
CA GLN A 203 15.28 -27.90 5.07
C GLN A 203 14.35 -27.50 3.92
N GLN A 204 14.93 -26.78 2.96
CA GLN A 204 14.40 -26.66 1.61
C GLN A 204 13.99 -28.06 1.13
N LYS A 205 12.70 -28.26 0.83
CA LYS A 205 12.29 -29.34 -0.06
C LYS A 205 12.80 -28.99 -1.46
N VAL A 206 14.08 -29.25 -1.72
CA VAL A 206 14.58 -29.47 -3.08
C VAL A 206 14.10 -30.86 -3.45
N GLY A 207 13.00 -30.93 -4.19
CA GLY A 207 12.58 -32.17 -4.83
C GLY A 207 13.59 -32.54 -5.91
N THR A 208 14.55 -33.39 -5.56
CA THR A 208 15.36 -34.14 -6.53
C THR A 208 14.45 -35.14 -7.23
N SER A 209 14.03 -34.82 -8.45
CA SER A 209 13.62 -35.85 -9.42
C SER A 209 14.86 -36.42 -10.07
N ALA A 210 15.17 -37.68 -9.77
CA ALA A 210 16.08 -38.50 -10.56
C ALA A 210 15.55 -39.93 -10.59
N ALA A 211 15.10 -40.35 -11.78
CA ALA A 211 15.21 -41.66 -12.42
C ALA A 211 14.17 -41.75 -13.53
#